data_AF-A0A7G8DS76-F1
#
_entry.id   AF-A0A7G8DS76-F1
#
_cell.length_a   1.000
_cell.length_b   1.000
_cell.length_c   1.000
_cell.angle_alpha   90.00
_cell.angle_beta   90.00
_cell.angle_gamma   90.00
#
_symmetry.space_group_name_H-M   'P 1'
#
loop_
_entity.id
_entity.type
_entity.pdbx_description
1 polymer ?
#
loop_
_entity_poly.entity_id
_entity_poly.type
_entity_poly.pdbx_seq_one_letter_code
_entity_poly.pdbx_strand_id
1 'polypeptide(L)'
;MSRSPRPHSRNDDPSRFNGFKVLWAAFIGAGIGVVLSIFLNTFIRNTPADLPTARLFYLYAVVTFSAVLFGSSIESMRQLQESAPEEEYRSNKTTLQGKRRR
;
A
#
# COMPACT_ATOMS: atom_id res chain seq x y z
N MET A 1 39.99 -31.97 -7.28
CA MET A 1 38.69 -31.71 -7.91
C MET A 1 38.24 -30.30 -7.57
N SER A 2 38.44 -29.34 -8.48
CA SER A 2 38.08 -27.93 -8.27
C SER A 2 36.58 -27.76 -8.52
N ARG A 3 35.84 -27.24 -7.54
CA ARG A 3 34.41 -26.89 -7.71
C ARG A 3 34.35 -25.55 -8.42
N SER A 4 33.99 -25.55 -9.70
CA SER A 4 33.64 -24.36 -10.45
C SER A 4 32.39 -23.72 -9.85
N PRO A 5 32.39 -22.42 -9.49
CA PRO A 5 31.17 -21.72 -9.14
C PRO A 5 30.29 -21.64 -10.40
N ARG A 6 29.05 -22.14 -10.32
CA ARG A 6 28.06 -21.94 -11.39
C ARG A 6 27.73 -20.44 -11.45
N PRO A 7 27.63 -19.83 -12.64
CA PRO A 7 27.17 -18.45 -12.74
C PRO A 7 25.71 -18.43 -12.29
N HIS A 8 25.44 -17.73 -11.19
CA HIS A 8 24.08 -17.40 -10.78
C HIS A 8 23.60 -16.29 -11.73
N SER A 9 23.24 -16.66 -12.96
CA SER A 9 22.46 -15.78 -13.85
C SER A 9 21.02 -15.77 -13.36
N ARG A 10 20.82 -15.21 -12.18
CA ARG A 10 19.50 -14.75 -11.77
C ARG A 10 19.52 -13.26 -12.08
N ASN A 11 18.65 -12.87 -13.00
CA ASN A 11 18.33 -11.48 -13.29
C ASN A 11 17.71 -10.85 -12.04
N ASP A 12 18.50 -10.68 -10.99
CA ASP A 12 18.14 -10.01 -9.74
C ASP A 12 18.26 -8.49 -9.95
N ASP A 13 17.78 -8.00 -11.10
CA ASP A 13 17.59 -6.57 -11.26
C ASP A 13 16.52 -6.16 -10.24
N PRO A 14 16.82 -5.19 -9.36
CA PRO A 14 15.86 -4.73 -8.37
C PRO A 14 14.58 -4.30 -9.09
N SER A 15 13.44 -4.75 -8.57
CA SER A 15 12.12 -4.42 -9.13
C SER A 15 11.99 -2.90 -9.27
N ARG A 16 12.00 -2.39 -10.51
CA ARG A 16 11.87 -0.95 -10.78
C ARG A 16 10.53 -0.44 -10.27
N PHE A 17 10.51 0.81 -9.79
CA PHE A 17 9.28 1.47 -9.34
C PHE A 17 8.20 1.46 -10.43
N ASN A 18 7.00 1.02 -10.06
CA ASN A 18 5.83 0.89 -10.89
C ASN A 18 4.70 1.81 -10.39
N GLY A 19 4.60 2.99 -11.02
CA GLY A 19 3.59 4.00 -10.70
C GLY A 19 2.16 3.54 -10.98
N PHE A 20 1.94 2.60 -11.92
CA PHE A 20 0.60 2.07 -12.19
C PHE A 20 0.06 1.24 -11.03
N LYS A 21 0.92 0.46 -10.36
CA LYS A 21 0.54 -0.24 -9.11
C LYS A 21 0.19 0.74 -7.99
N VAL A 22 0.94 1.83 -7.86
CA VAL A 22 0.65 2.88 -6.87
C VAL A 22 -0.69 3.56 -7.17
N LEU A 23 -0.99 3.83 -8.44
CA LEU A 23 -2.27 4.38 -8.87
C LEU A 23 -3.43 3.43 -8.57
N TRP A 24 -3.26 2.12 -8.81
CA TRP A 24 -4.25 1.11 -8.41
C TRP A 24 -4.46 1.05 -6.90
N ALA A 25 -3.39 1.12 -6.12
CA ALA A 25 -3.49 1.19 -4.66
C ALA A 25 -4.23 2.45 -4.20
N ALA A 26 -4.03 3.59 -4.89
CA ALA A 26 -4.77 4.82 -4.65
C ALA A 26 -6.28 4.65 -4.93
N PHE A 27 -6.66 3.96 -6.01
CA PHE A 27 -8.07 3.64 -6.31
C PHE A 27 -8.70 2.72 -5.25
N ILE A 28 -7.98 1.72 -4.77
CA ILE A 28 -8.44 0.86 -3.67
C ILE A 28 -8.63 1.71 -2.40
N GLY A 29 -7.66 2.57 -2.09
CA GLY A 29 -7.75 3.53 -0.98
C GLY A 29 -8.96 4.47 -1.11
N ALA A 30 -9.25 4.96 -2.31
CA ALA A 30 -10.44 5.77 -2.60
C ALA A 30 -11.72 5.01 -2.27
N GLY A 31 -11.83 3.75 -2.72
CA GLY A 31 -12.99 2.90 -2.44
C GLY A 31 -13.22 2.72 -0.94
N ILE A 32 -12.16 2.46 -0.18
CA ILE A 32 -12.22 2.37 1.29
C ILE A 32 -12.66 3.71 1.90
N GLY A 33 -12.08 4.82 1.44
CA GLY A 33 -12.43 6.16 1.90
C GLY A 33 -13.90 6.53 1.66
N VAL A 34 -14.47 6.11 0.53
CA VAL A 34 -15.90 6.28 0.22
C VAL A 34 -16.76 5.47 1.19
N VAL A 35 -16.41 4.19 1.42
CA VAL A 35 -17.13 3.33 2.39
C VAL A 35 -17.11 3.94 3.79
N LEU A 36 -15.95 4.42 4.25
CA LEU A 36 -15.81 5.11 5.54
C LEU A 36 -16.62 6.41 5.59
N SER A 37 -16.69 7.16 4.49
CA SER A 37 -17.48 8.40 4.42
C SER A 37 -18.99 8.11 4.49
N ILE A 38 -19.47 7.04 3.82
CA ILE A 38 -20.86 6.58 3.94
C ILE A 38 -21.16 6.19 5.38
N PHE A 39 -20.26 5.43 6.01
CA PHE A 39 -20.38 5.06 7.42
C PHE A 39 -20.47 6.30 8.32
N LEU A 40 -19.57 7.26 8.15
CA LEU A 40 -19.57 8.51 8.92
C LEU A 40 -20.86 9.32 8.71
N ASN A 41 -21.36 9.38 7.47
CA ASN A 41 -22.63 10.01 7.17
C ASN A 41 -23.81 9.33 7.89
N THR A 42 -23.79 8.00 8.05
CA THR A 42 -24.78 7.29 8.87
C THR A 42 -24.70 7.73 10.33
N PHE A 43 -23.51 7.84 10.93
CA PHE A 43 -23.38 8.33 12.32
C PHE A 43 -23.90 9.75 12.49
N ILE A 44 -23.49 10.65 11.61
CA ILE A 44 -23.87 12.07 11.68
C ILE A 44 -25.39 12.21 11.56
N ARG A 45 -26.03 11.47 10.65
CA ARG A 45 -27.50 11.51 10.48
C ARG A 45 -28.28 10.99 11.68
N ASN A 46 -27.67 10.10 12.48
CA ASN A 46 -28.30 9.55 13.68
C ASN A 46 -27.87 10.29 14.96
N THR A 47 -27.09 11.36 14.85
CA THR A 47 -26.62 12.18 15.97
C THR A 47 -27.24 13.58 15.84
N PRO A 48 -27.69 14.24 16.94
CA PRO A 48 -28.30 15.57 16.89
C PRO A 48 -27.30 16.72 16.58
N ALA A 49 -26.23 16.44 15.84
CA ALA A 49 -25.20 17.42 15.49
C ALA A 49 -25.61 18.21 14.24
N ASP A 50 -25.98 19.47 14.45
CA ASP A 50 -26.28 20.37 13.34
C ASP A 50 -24.97 20.93 12.77
N LEU A 51 -24.56 20.41 11.61
CA LEU A 51 -23.29 20.75 10.97
C LEU A 51 -23.56 21.43 9.61
N PRO A 52 -22.91 22.58 9.32
CA PRO A 52 -23.02 23.21 8.02
C PRO A 52 -22.60 22.27 6.88
N THR A 53 -23.33 22.30 5.77
CA THR A 53 -23.09 21.41 4.60
C THR A 53 -21.65 21.48 4.09
N ALA A 54 -21.04 22.67 4.08
CA ALA A 54 -19.66 22.85 3.68
C ALA A 54 -18.69 22.06 4.58
N ARG A 55 -18.92 22.06 5.91
CA ARG A 55 -18.08 21.32 6.86
C ARG A 55 -18.21 19.81 6.68
N LEU A 56 -19.42 19.32 6.41
CA LEU A 56 -19.65 17.90 6.09
C LEU A 56 -18.91 17.49 4.82
N PHE A 57 -18.96 18.32 3.77
CA PHE A 57 -18.20 18.09 2.55
C PHE A 57 -16.70 18.01 2.81
N TYR A 58 -16.14 18.96 3.58
CA TYR A 58 -14.72 18.91 3.95
C TYR A 58 -14.35 17.66 4.74
N LEU A 59 -15.19 17.26 5.71
CA LEU A 59 -14.96 16.03 6.49
C LEU A 59 -14.89 14.79 5.59
N TYR A 60 -15.88 14.59 4.72
CA TYR A 60 -15.91 13.44 3.82
C TYR A 60 -14.77 13.49 2.78
N ALA A 61 -14.45 14.68 2.28
CA ALA A 61 -13.35 14.87 1.34
C ALA A 61 -12.01 14.50 2.00
N VAL A 62 -11.72 15.03 3.20
CA VAL A 62 -10.47 14.75 3.93
C VAL A 62 -10.34 13.27 4.25
N VAL A 63 -11.40 12.61 4.70
CA VAL A 63 -11.38 11.15 4.96
C VAL A 63 -11.04 10.39 3.68
N THR A 64 -11.70 10.72 2.57
CA THR A 64 -11.49 10.04 1.30
C THR A 64 -10.08 10.26 0.77
N PHE A 65 -9.60 11.51 0.71
CA PHE A 65 -8.25 11.83 0.24
C PHE A 65 -7.16 11.24 1.14
N SER A 66 -7.39 11.19 2.46
CA SER A 66 -6.45 10.54 3.38
C SER A 66 -6.31 9.04 3.07
N ALA A 67 -7.43 8.35 2.80
CA ALA A 67 -7.40 6.94 2.43
C ALA A 67 -6.70 6.69 1.08
N VAL A 68 -6.90 7.58 0.10
CA VAL A 68 -6.16 7.56 -1.18
C VAL A 68 -4.65 7.68 -0.95
N LEU A 69 -4.23 8.72 -0.22
CA LEU A 69 -2.81 8.96 0.08
C LEU A 69 -2.19 7.80 0.86
N PHE A 70 -2.93 7.25 1.83
CA PHE A 70 -2.50 6.11 2.61
C PHE A 70 -2.27 4.87 1.73
N GLY A 71 -3.22 4.53 0.87
CA GLY A 71 -3.09 3.42 -0.08
C GLY A 71 -1.89 3.59 -1.02
N SER A 72 -1.72 4.78 -1.59
CA SER A 72 -0.56 5.07 -2.45
C SER A 72 0.77 5.00 -1.70
N SER A 73 0.80 5.45 -0.44
CA SER A 73 2.02 5.48 0.37
C SER A 73 2.48 4.07 0.72
N ILE A 74 1.55 3.17 1.10
CA ILE A 74 1.87 1.77 1.40
C ILE A 74 2.47 1.07 0.17
N GLU A 75 1.84 1.19 -1.00
CA GLU A 75 2.36 0.53 -2.20
C GLU A 75 3.69 1.14 -2.66
N SER A 76 3.87 2.45 -2.50
CA SER A 76 5.15 3.12 -2.78
C SER A 76 6.24 2.59 -1.86
N MET A 77 5.98 2.50 -0.55
CA MET A 77 6.93 1.93 0.41
C MET A 77 7.22 0.45 0.13
N ARG A 78 6.19 -0.33 -0.22
CA ARG A 78 6.35 -1.75 -0.59
C ARG A 78 7.30 -1.91 -1.76
N GLN A 79 7.16 -1.07 -2.80
CA GLN A 79 8.05 -1.10 -3.95
C GLN A 79 9.46 -0.62 -3.63
N LEU A 80 9.61 0.43 -2.82
CA LEU A 80 10.92 0.91 -2.38
C LEU A 80 11.67 -0.17 -1.57
N GLN A 81 10.98 -0.84 -0.66
CA GLN A 81 11.53 -1.97 0.09
C GLN A 81 11.89 -3.16 -0.82
N GLU A 82 11.05 -3.47 -1.82
CA GLU A 82 11.35 -4.53 -2.81
C GLU A 82 12.55 -4.20 -3.71
N SER A 83 12.81 -2.92 -3.94
CA SER A 83 13.93 -2.43 -4.76
C SER A 83 15.21 -2.15 -3.98
N ALA A 84 15.18 -2.25 -2.64
CA ALA A 84 16.31 -1.92 -1.80
C ALA A 84 17.48 -2.91 -2.03
N PRO A 85 18.74 -2.42 -2.09
CA PRO A 85 19.91 -3.26 -2.32
C PRO A 85 20.25 -4.16 -1.13
N GLU A 86 19.87 -3.72 0.07
CA GLU A 86 20.18 -4.41 1.33
C GLU A 86 19.27 -5.64 1.56
N GLU A 87 19.87 -6.79 1.90
CA GLU A 87 19.13 -8.05 2.11
C GLU A 87 18.12 -7.98 3.27
N GLU A 88 18.39 -7.17 4.30
CA GLU A 88 17.52 -6.98 5.46
C GLU A 88 16.13 -6.46 5.06
N TYR A 89 16.07 -5.55 4.08
CA TYR A 89 14.82 -4.97 3.57
C TYR A 89 14.06 -5.92 2.62
N ARG A 90 14.75 -6.93 2.06
CA ARG A 90 14.14 -8.00 1.23
C ARG A 90 13.60 -9.17 2.07
N SER A 91 13.98 -9.25 3.36
CA SER A 91 13.81 -10.39 4.26
C SER A 91 12.36 -10.88 4.41
N ASN A 92 11.34 -10.03 4.22
CA ASN A 92 9.94 -10.45 4.34
C ASN A 92 9.53 -11.49 3.26
N LYS A 93 10.22 -11.56 2.12
CA LYS A 93 9.97 -12.55 1.06
C LYS A 93 10.71 -13.87 1.28
N THR A 94 11.86 -13.84 1.96
CA THR A 94 12.75 -14.99 2.12
C THR A 94 12.31 -15.92 3.25
N THR A 95 11.70 -15.36 4.32
CA THR A 95 11.27 -16.14 5.50
C THR A 95 10.15 -17.14 5.20
N LEU A 96 9.26 -16.85 4.23
CA LEU A 96 8.21 -17.78 3.78
C LEU A 96 8.74 -18.88 2.84
N GLN A 97 9.77 -18.61 2.03
CA GLN A 97 10.38 -19.62 1.15
C GLN A 97 11.24 -20.62 1.90
N GLY A 98 11.86 -20.23 3.02
CA GLY A 98 12.65 -21.12 3.88
C GLY A 98 11.83 -22.22 4.57
N LYS A 99 10.52 -22.02 4.75
CA LYS A 99 9.63 -22.99 5.40
C LYS A 99 9.04 -24.05 4.46
N ARG A 100 9.15 -23.84 3.13
CA ARG A 100 8.62 -24.78 2.12
C ARG A 100 9.65 -25.80 1.62
N ARG A 101 10.90 -25.73 2.12
CA ARG A 101 12.04 -26.57 1.72
C ARG A 101 12.61 -27.41 2.87
N ARG A 102 11.94 -27.48 4.01
CA ARG A 102 12.25 -28.45 5.07
C ARG A 102 11.13 -29.48 5.16
#